data_AF-A0A3L5TVC2-F1
#
_entry.id   AF-A0A3L5TVC2-F1
#
_cell.length_a   1.000
_cell.length_b   1.000
_cell.length_c   1.000
_cell.angle_alpha   90.00
_cell.angle_beta   90.00
_cell.angle_gamma   90.00
#
_symmetry.space_group_name_H-M   'P 1'
#
loop_
_entity.id
_entity.type
_entity.pdbx_description
1 polymer ?
#
loop_
_entity_poly.entity_id
_entity_poly.type
_entity_poly.pdbx_seq_one_letter_code
_entity_poly.pdbx_strand_id
1 'polypeptide(L)'
;LFGMLGGPLLGLFTLGMLFPWANKWGALIGHLTALVITLWIGLGSYINKVVVTQPSAMTIEGCHMFNATTTTTMPTTPPLVSTGSVILDEKDDFPLYKMSYIWYTGLGMILNIVVGLIVSLVTACFFLK
;
A
#
# COMPACT_ATOMS: atom_id res chain seq x y z
N LEU A 1 -0.04 7.04 -5.20
CA LEU A 1 0.19 8.43 -4.74
C LEU A 1 -0.91 8.96 -3.84
N PHE A 2 -2.17 9.10 -4.30
CA PHE A 2 -3.25 9.75 -3.51
C PHE A 2 -3.40 9.16 -2.09
N GLY A 3 -3.46 7.83 -1.96
CA GLY A 3 -3.49 7.17 -0.64
C GLY A 3 -2.26 7.38 0.26
N MET A 4 -1.05 7.55 -0.30
CA MET A 4 0.17 7.71 0.50
C MET A 4 0.26 9.10 1.16
N LEU A 5 -0.21 10.13 0.46
CA LEU A 5 -0.26 11.51 0.98
C LEU A 5 -1.57 11.75 1.76
N GLY A 6 -2.68 11.19 1.28
CA GLY A 6 -3.99 11.34 1.87
C GLY A 6 -4.13 10.66 3.24
N GLY A 7 -3.51 9.48 3.44
CA GLY A 7 -3.58 8.75 4.71
C GLY A 7 -3.05 9.56 5.91
N PRO A 8 -1.80 10.05 5.87
CA PRO A 8 -1.25 10.90 6.93
C PRO A 8 -2.02 12.21 7.14
N LEU A 9 -2.52 12.84 6.06
CA LEU A 9 -3.35 14.05 6.17
C LEU A 9 -4.67 13.77 6.88
N LEU A 10 -5.36 12.68 6.50
CA LEU A 10 -6.57 12.24 7.18
C LEU A 10 -6.29 11.97 8.66
N GLY A 11 -5.21 11.24 8.98
CA GLY A 11 -4.78 11.01 10.36
C GLY A 11 -4.50 12.29 11.14
N LEU A 12 -3.98 13.34 10.50
CA LEU A 12 -3.67 14.61 11.14
C LEU A 12 -4.95 15.35 11.53
N PHE A 13 -5.91 15.41 10.61
CA PHE A 13 -7.23 15.99 10.88
C PHE A 13 -7.98 15.18 11.94
N THR A 14 -7.96 13.85 11.86
CA THR A 14 -8.60 12.98 12.86
C THR A 14 -7.97 13.15 14.24
N LEU A 15 -6.64 13.24 14.34
CA LEU A 15 -5.94 13.49 15.59
C LEU A 15 -6.38 14.84 16.20
N GLY A 16 -6.43 15.90 15.38
CA GLY A 16 -6.85 17.23 15.82
C GLY A 16 -8.32 17.33 16.23
N MET A 17 -9.21 16.54 15.61
CA MET A 17 -10.63 16.50 15.97
C MET A 17 -10.91 15.68 17.22
N LEU A 18 -10.23 14.54 17.40
CA LEU A 18 -10.53 13.60 18.49
C LEU A 18 -9.75 13.89 19.78
N PHE A 19 -8.57 14.49 19.69
CA PHE A 19 -7.67 14.67 20.83
C PHE A 19 -7.34 16.15 21.06
N PRO A 20 -8.11 16.88 21.90
CA PRO A 20 -7.82 18.27 22.24
C PRO A 20 -6.52 18.45 23.04
N TRP A 21 -5.95 17.34 23.54
CA TRP A 21 -4.65 17.27 24.22
C TRP A 21 -3.45 17.10 23.26
N ALA A 22 -3.69 17.01 21.95
CA ALA A 22 -2.63 16.86 20.97
C ALA A 22 -1.82 18.15 20.81
N ASN A 23 -0.51 18.05 21.01
CA ASN A 23 0.40 19.18 20.90
C ASN A 23 0.73 19.48 19.43
N LYS A 24 0.93 20.77 19.09
CA LYS A 24 1.31 21.19 17.74
C LYS A 24 2.60 20.50 17.25
N TRP A 25 3.56 20.31 18.16
CA TRP A 25 4.79 19.58 17.89
C TRP A 25 4.55 18.09 17.62
N GLY A 26 3.70 17.43 18.41
CA GLY A 26 3.35 16.03 18.22
C GLY A 26 2.63 15.79 16.89
N ALA A 27 1.69 16.67 16.54
CA ALA A 27 0.98 16.62 15.26
C ALA A 27 1.92 16.80 14.06
N LEU A 28 2.88 17.73 14.13
CA LEU A 28 3.86 17.98 13.06
C LEU A 28 4.81 16.79 12.88
N ILE A 29 5.36 16.28 13.99
CA ILE A 29 6.34 15.17 13.98
C ILE A 29 5.65 13.86 13.56
N GLY A 30 4.44 13.59 14.06
CA GLY A 30 3.62 12.44 13.64
C GLY A 30 3.31 12.49 12.14
N HIS A 31 2.98 13.66 11.60
CA HIS A 31 2.65 13.79 10.19
C HIS A 31 3.87 13.57 9.28
N LEU A 32 5.02 14.17 9.62
CA LEU A 32 6.26 14.01 8.87
C LEU A 32 6.77 12.58 8.90
N THR A 33 6.77 11.94 10.07
CA THR A 33 7.21 10.54 10.20
C THR A 33 6.31 9.59 9.43
N ALA A 34 4.98 9.75 9.52
CA ALA A 34 4.03 8.97 8.75
C ALA A 34 4.21 9.16 7.24
N LEU A 35 4.42 10.40 6.77
CA LEU A 35 4.71 10.69 5.36
C LEU A 35 5.99 10.01 4.88
N VAL A 36 7.09 10.11 5.65
CA VAL A 36 8.37 9.48 5.28
C VAL A 36 8.22 7.96 5.19
N ILE A 37 7.53 7.34 6.15
CA ILE A 37 7.32 5.88 6.16
C ILE A 37 6.42 5.46 4.99
N THR A 38 5.31 6.16 4.73
CA THR A 38 4.41 5.79 3.62
C THR A 38 5.04 6.05 2.25
N LEU A 39 5.85 7.10 2.11
CA LEU A 39 6.68 7.35 0.93
C LEU A 39 7.74 6.28 0.75
N TRP A 40 8.43 5.89 1.82
CA TRP A 40 9.45 4.84 1.77
C TRP A 40 8.87 3.51 1.32
N ILE A 41 7.75 3.09 1.91
CA ILE A 41 7.07 1.84 1.54
C ILE A 41 6.52 1.92 0.12
N GLY A 42 5.90 3.05 -0.26
CA GLY A 42 5.35 3.26 -1.59
C GLY A 42 6.42 3.27 -2.69
N LEU A 43 7.56 3.92 -2.44
CA LEU A 43 8.69 3.94 -3.37
C LEU A 43 9.39 2.58 -3.40
N GLY A 44 9.50 1.89 -2.26
CA GLY A 44 10.02 0.52 -2.19
C GLY A 44 9.18 -0.49 -2.98
N SER A 45 7.85 -0.34 -2.98
CA SER A 45 6.95 -1.16 -3.80
C SER A 45 7.12 -0.90 -5.30
N TYR A 46 7.38 0.36 -5.69
CA TYR A 46 7.64 0.74 -7.08
C TYR A 46 9.01 0.24 -7.58
N ILE A 47 10.06 0.41 -6.78
CA ILE A 47 11.45 0.03 -7.14
C ILE A 47 11.60 -1.50 -7.22
N ASN A 48 11.02 -2.24 -6.27
CA ASN A 48 11.12 -3.70 -6.25
C ASN A 48 10.30 -4.39 -7.33
N LYS A 49 9.60 -3.63 -8.20
CA LYS A 49 8.72 -4.16 -9.26
C LYS A 49 8.04 -5.43 -8.78
N VAL A 50 7.25 -5.34 -7.72
CA VAL A 50 6.27 -6.40 -7.46
C VAL A 50 5.36 -6.34 -8.67
N VAL A 51 5.69 -7.17 -9.66
CA VAL A 51 4.79 -7.55 -10.74
C VAL A 51 3.55 -7.92 -9.98
N VAL A 52 2.54 -7.05 -10.06
CA VAL A 52 1.24 -7.31 -9.48
C VAL A 52 0.91 -8.68 -9.99
N THR A 53 0.98 -9.67 -9.10
CA THR A 53 0.75 -11.06 -9.42
C THR A 53 -0.52 -11.02 -10.24
N GLN A 54 -0.40 -11.56 -11.46
CA GLN A 54 -1.43 -11.65 -12.47
C GLN A 54 -2.80 -11.72 -11.80
N PRO A 55 -3.83 -10.97 -12.26
CA PRO A 55 -5.16 -11.07 -11.67
C PRO A 55 -5.45 -12.55 -11.50
N SER A 56 -5.64 -12.97 -10.24
CA SER A 56 -5.76 -14.37 -9.85
C SER A 56 -6.58 -15.07 -10.91
N ALA A 57 -6.03 -16.12 -11.53
CA ALA A 57 -6.69 -16.81 -12.62
C ALA A 57 -8.13 -17.10 -12.18
N MET A 58 -9.08 -16.34 -12.74
CA MET A 58 -10.47 -16.59 -12.50
C MET A 58 -10.73 -17.92 -13.22
N THR A 59 -10.79 -19.00 -12.45
CA THR A 59 -11.19 -20.30 -12.96
C THR A 59 -12.54 -20.15 -13.63
N ILE A 60 -12.58 -20.41 -14.93
CA ILE A 60 -13.78 -20.41 -15.77
C ILE A 60 -14.48 -21.78 -15.76
N GLU A 61 -14.19 -22.64 -14.76
CA GLU A 61 -14.92 -23.91 -14.58
C GLU A 61 -16.38 -23.60 -14.22
N GLY A 62 -17.23 -23.53 -15.25
CA GLY A 62 -18.67 -23.28 -15.12
C GLY A 62 -19.25 -22.26 -16.09
N CYS A 63 -18.44 -21.50 -16.83
CA CYS A 63 -18.98 -20.66 -17.91
C CYS A 63 -19.28 -21.51 -19.14
N HIS A 64 -20.55 -21.90 -19.30
CA HIS A 64 -21.06 -22.34 -20.60
C HIS A 64 -20.96 -21.15 -21.57
N MET A 65 -20.03 -21.21 -22.51
CA MET A 65 -19.97 -20.28 -23.64
C MET A 65 -21.20 -20.50 -24.53
N PHE A 66 -22.32 -19.87 -24.20
CA PHE A 66 -23.50 -19.83 -25.06
C PHE A 66 -23.35 -18.68 -26.06
N ASN A 67 -22.49 -18.89 -27.06
CA ASN A 67 -22.60 -18.41 -28.44
C ASN A 67 -21.28 -18.67 -29.18
N ALA A 68 -21.19 -19.84 -29.78
CA ALA A 68 -20.24 -20.10 -30.85
C ALA A 68 -20.72 -19.37 -32.11
N THR A 69 -20.11 -18.24 -32.44
CA THR A 69 -20.11 -17.73 -33.81
C THR A 69 -18.74 -18.02 -34.40
N THR A 70 -18.66 -19.16 -35.08
CA THR A 70 -17.54 -19.56 -35.91
C THR A 70 -17.45 -18.57 -37.08
N THR A 71 -16.49 -17.64 -37.02
CA THR A 71 -16.05 -16.91 -38.22
C THR A 71 -14.53 -16.85 -38.27
N THR A 72 -14.02 -17.63 -39.21
CA THR A 72 -12.68 -17.84 -39.70
C THR A 72 -11.85 -16.54 -39.86
N THR A 73 -10.52 -16.70 -39.76
CA THR A 73 -9.40 -15.85 -40.26
C THR A 73 -8.70 -14.89 -39.27
N MET A 74 -7.58 -15.35 -38.70
CA MET A 74 -6.20 -14.81 -38.85
C MET A 74 -5.27 -15.39 -37.75
N PRO A 75 -4.16 -16.07 -38.07
CA PRO A 75 -3.22 -16.54 -37.08
C PRO A 75 -2.22 -15.43 -36.74
N THR A 76 -2.41 -14.76 -35.61
CA THR A 76 -1.37 -13.90 -35.04
C THR A 76 -0.78 -14.62 -33.84
N THR A 77 0.35 -15.30 -34.08
CA THR A 77 1.19 -15.94 -33.07
C THR A 77 1.75 -14.91 -32.07
N PRO A 78 1.56 -15.06 -30.76
CA PRO A 78 2.58 -14.67 -29.78
C PRO A 78 3.52 -15.86 -29.55
N PRO A 79 4.84 -15.64 -29.43
CA PRO A 79 5.83 -16.71 -29.45
C PRO A 79 5.73 -17.58 -28.19
N LEU A 80 5.72 -18.89 -28.43
CA LEU A 80 5.97 -19.92 -27.44
C LEU A 80 7.44 -19.81 -27.01
N VAL A 81 7.72 -19.21 -25.85
CA VAL A 81 9.05 -19.31 -25.23
C VAL A 81 8.94 -20.24 -24.02
N SER A 82 9.30 -21.49 -24.33
CA SER A 82 10.13 -22.41 -23.55
C SER A 82 9.94 -22.46 -22.04
N THR A 83 9.60 -23.67 -21.59
CA THR A 83 9.97 -24.29 -20.32
C THR A 83 11.40 -23.92 -19.92
N GLY A 84 11.56 -22.80 -19.23
CA GLY A 84 12.66 -22.54 -18.34
C GLY A 84 12.01 -22.44 -16.97
N SER A 85 12.40 -23.33 -16.06
CA SER A 85 12.33 -23.04 -14.63
C SER A 85 13.06 -21.72 -14.42
N VAL A 86 12.34 -20.60 -14.55
CA VAL A 86 12.75 -19.35 -13.93
C VAL A 86 12.68 -19.72 -12.47
N ILE A 87 13.85 -20.01 -11.92
CA ILE A 87 14.11 -19.88 -10.50
C ILE A 87 13.50 -18.52 -10.19
N LEU A 88 12.28 -18.54 -9.64
CA LEU A 88 11.79 -17.41 -8.88
C LEU A 88 12.85 -17.31 -7.82
N ASP A 89 13.82 -16.42 -8.06
CA ASP A 89 14.71 -15.93 -7.04
C ASP A 89 13.72 -15.53 -5.95
N GLU A 90 13.60 -16.40 -4.95
CA GLU A 90 12.88 -16.18 -3.72
C GLU A 90 13.68 -15.09 -3.02
N LYS A 91 13.66 -13.89 -3.62
CA LYS A 91 13.89 -12.69 -2.86
C LYS A 91 12.85 -12.80 -1.78
N ASP A 92 13.34 -12.86 -0.55
CA ASP A 92 12.58 -12.61 0.66
C ASP A 92 11.84 -11.28 0.49
N ASP A 93 10.75 -11.35 -0.27
CA ASP A 93 9.90 -10.23 -0.60
C ASP A 93 9.14 -10.02 0.70
N PHE A 94 9.63 -9.08 1.50
CA PHE A 94 8.98 -8.69 2.74
C PHE A 94 7.47 -8.65 2.51
N PRO A 95 6.67 -9.38 3.30
CA PRO A 95 5.24 -9.59 3.02
C PRO A 95 4.45 -8.27 2.93
N LEU A 96 5.04 -7.19 3.46
CA LEU A 96 4.62 -5.80 3.32
C LEU A 96 4.45 -5.34 1.86
N TYR A 97 5.20 -5.88 0.90
CA TYR A 97 5.13 -5.47 -0.51
C TYR A 97 4.04 -6.19 -1.32
N LYS A 98 3.51 -7.31 -0.81
CA LYS A 98 2.33 -8.00 -1.40
C LYS A 98 1.00 -7.34 -1.03
N MET A 99 1.00 -6.40 -0.09
CA MET A 99 -0.23 -5.80 0.43
C MET A 99 -0.84 -4.82 -0.58
N SER A 100 -2.17 -4.88 -0.75
CA SER A 100 -2.87 -4.04 -1.71
C SER A 100 -2.67 -2.56 -1.40
N TYR A 101 -2.56 -1.74 -2.45
CA TYR A 101 -2.29 -0.30 -2.35
C TYR A 101 -3.24 0.46 -1.40
N ILE A 102 -4.46 -0.04 -1.21
CA ILE A 102 -5.46 0.51 -0.27
C ILE A 102 -5.03 0.47 1.20
N TRP A 103 -4.13 -0.43 1.60
CA TRP A 103 -3.71 -0.55 3.00
C TRP A 103 -2.68 0.52 3.39
N TYR A 104 -1.99 1.11 2.42
CA TYR A 104 -1.01 2.18 2.68
C TYR A 104 -1.67 3.44 3.25
N THR A 105 -2.92 3.75 2.86
CA THR A 105 -3.64 4.89 3.45
C THR A 105 -4.00 4.65 4.91
N GLY A 106 -4.46 3.43 5.25
CA GLY A 106 -4.79 3.06 6.64
C GLY A 106 -3.54 3.06 7.52
N LEU A 107 -2.43 2.49 7.04
CA LEU A 107 -1.16 2.49 7.76
C LEU A 107 -0.66 3.92 8.02
N GLY A 108 -0.70 4.80 7.01
CA GLY A 108 -0.29 6.21 7.19
C GLY A 108 -1.13 6.96 8.22
N MET A 109 -2.44 6.71 8.26
CA MET A 109 -3.33 7.28 9.26
C MET A 109 -3.00 6.79 10.67
N ILE A 110 -2.89 5.47 10.86
CA ILE A 110 -2.62 4.85 12.16
C ILE A 110 -1.26 5.29 12.69
N LEU A 111 -0.22 5.26 11.84
CA LEU A 111 1.12 5.70 12.20
C LEU A 111 1.12 7.16 12.67
N ASN A 112 0.44 8.05 11.94
CA ASN A 112 0.36 9.46 12.34
C ASN A 112 -0.32 9.62 13.72
N ILE A 113 -1.43 8.94 13.95
CA ILE A 113 -2.16 9.01 15.23
C ILE A 113 -1.30 8.47 16.37
N VAL A 114 -0.69 7.30 16.20
CA VAL A 114 0.13 6.65 17.24
C VAL A 114 1.36 7.49 17.57
N VAL A 115 2.14 7.90 16.56
CA VAL A 115 3.34 8.71 16.78
C VAL A 115 2.97 10.09 17.34
N GLY A 116 1.91 10.71 16.80
CA GLY A 116 1.42 12.01 17.26
C GLY A 116 0.97 12.01 18.72
N LEU A 117 0.31 10.93 19.17
CA LEU A 117 -0.09 10.75 20.58
C LEU A 117 1.13 10.50 21.48
N ILE A 118 2.05 9.61 21.08
CA ILE A 118 3.27 9.32 21.86
C ILE A 118 4.09 10.61 22.08
N VAL A 119 4.35 11.35 21.01
CA VAL A 119 5.12 12.61 21.09
C VAL A 119 4.35 13.64 21.91
N SER A 120 3.03 13.74 21.74
CA SER A 120 2.22 14.67 22.55
C SER A 120 2.27 14.35 24.03
N LEU A 121 2.24 13.06 24.42
CA LEU A 121 2.37 12.62 25.81
C LEU A 121 3.76 12.89 26.39
N VAL A 122 4.82 12.61 25.63
CA VAL A 122 6.20 12.88 26.05
C VAL A 122 6.43 14.38 26.24
N THR A 123 5.99 15.21 25.28
CA THR A 123 6.10 16.67 25.39
C THR A 123 5.25 17.21 26.53
N ALA A 124 4.02 16.71 26.73
CA ALA A 124 3.17 17.13 27.84
C ALA A 124 3.77 16.76 29.20
N CYS A 125 4.37 15.57 29.33
CA CYS A 125 5.05 15.14 30.55
C CYS A 125 6.30 15.98 30.85
N PHE A 126 7.06 16.36 29.81
CA PHE A 126 8.27 17.18 29.98
C PHE A 126 7.96 18.63 30.38
N PHE A 127 6.83 19.19 29.92
CA PHE A 127 6.46 20.60 30.19
C PHE A 127 5.66 20.81 31.48
N LEU A 128 5.15 19.73 32.11
CA LEU A 128 4.40 19.76 33.38
C LEU A 128 5.30 19.55 34.62
N LYS A 129 6.61 19.42 34.43
CA LYS A 129 7.61 19.29 35.50
C LYS A 129 8.32 20.62 35.72
#